data_AF-A0A941BFZ5-F1
#
_entry.id   AF-A0A941BFZ5-F1
#
_cell.length_a   1.000
_cell.length_b   1.000
_cell.length_c   1.000
_cell.angle_alpha   90.00
_cell.angle_beta   90.00
_cell.angle_gamma   90.00
#
_symmetry.space_group_name_H-M   'P 1'
#
loop_
_entity.id
_entity.type
_entity.pdbx_description
1 polymer ?
#
loop_
_entity_poly.entity_id
_entity_poly.type
_entity_poly.pdbx_seq_one_letter_code
_entity_poly.pdbx_strand_id
1 'polypeptide(L)'
;MNPRLIWAALVLVALAALVSLGWLLGAARPAGPHASDAVAAAGWTLADGSLAAVADPPGDEAVAAAPGPIAAPQPDAALGPDCGFAPWLERPGTLPTDAEKARIHRQVAAGWLASLQASPDMALQAVGRWLGSTTFNIHEPALADCRGEGCRPVLQRLVRRVERLSGQRAQAAQSLQTQALASSDPRVLALAAASCHFQAPTELGDCLAGPAARWVALEPDNAAAWLQQAQAAHLQGDWSGEADAIHHASLATRYQPPGTWVGALLDRQLPAELQGEPRVVLQIAVAGAVATLSNVSPSVVDHCRQTAVEDPNRAQTCLRLAELLLAQAPDLITLAYAEALGRHAGWSEERQNAQRAQREALMAAQQREAQADLGQDGGDSGPSCRQLLRGGAMLQRVARLGELRAMRELAQR
;
A
#
# COMPACT_ATOMS: atom_id res chain seq x y z
N MET A 1 5.38 -15.24 20.37
CA MET A 1 6.01 -14.07 19.77
C MET A 1 5.90 -13.00 20.84
N ASN A 2 6.98 -12.29 21.21
CA ASN A 2 6.87 -11.26 22.25
C ASN A 2 5.76 -10.26 21.83
N PRO A 3 4.76 -9.99 22.68
CA PRO A 3 3.69 -9.02 22.42
C PRO A 3 4.19 -7.68 21.87
N ARG A 4 5.37 -7.27 22.34
CA ARG A 4 6.08 -6.06 21.93
C ARG A 4 6.56 -6.11 20.48
N LEU A 5 6.68 -7.28 19.86
CA LEU A 5 7.15 -7.47 18.48
C LEU A 5 6.03 -7.37 17.43
N ILE A 6 4.82 -7.86 17.71
CA ILE A 6 3.65 -7.58 16.86
C ILE A 6 3.36 -6.08 16.90
N TRP A 7 3.47 -5.49 18.09
CA TRP A 7 3.42 -4.05 18.31
C TRP A 7 4.53 -3.31 17.57
N ALA A 8 5.78 -3.77 17.63
CA ALA A 8 6.89 -3.15 16.90
C ALA A 8 6.71 -3.26 15.39
N ALA A 9 6.11 -4.34 14.86
CA ALA A 9 5.80 -4.48 13.44
C ALA A 9 4.66 -3.53 13.00
N LEU A 10 3.58 -3.44 13.78
CA LEU A 10 2.49 -2.49 13.52
C LEU A 10 2.95 -1.03 13.67
N VAL A 11 3.81 -0.76 14.67
CA VAL A 11 4.46 0.54 14.87
C VAL A 11 5.51 0.79 13.82
N LEU A 12 6.21 -0.20 13.26
CA LEU A 12 7.15 -0.02 12.16
C LEU A 12 6.44 0.23 10.84
N VAL A 13 5.28 -0.39 10.60
CA VAL A 13 4.41 -0.06 9.47
C VAL A 13 3.87 1.36 9.64
N ALA A 14 3.41 1.71 10.85
CA ALA A 14 2.99 3.07 11.17
C ALA A 14 4.14 4.08 11.12
N LEU A 15 5.36 3.72 11.53
CA LEU A 15 6.55 4.57 11.53
C LEU A 15 7.13 4.70 10.12
N ALA A 16 7.09 3.66 9.29
CA ALA A 16 7.44 3.76 7.88
C ALA A 16 6.44 4.67 7.17
N ALA A 17 5.14 4.55 7.48
CA ALA A 17 4.14 5.51 7.04
C ALA A 17 4.43 6.93 7.56
N LEU A 18 4.84 7.10 8.84
CA LEU A 18 5.19 8.40 9.44
C LEU A 18 6.53 8.97 8.98
N VAL A 19 7.51 8.17 8.57
CA VAL A 19 8.80 8.63 8.01
C VAL A 19 8.58 9.13 6.58
N SER A 20 7.77 8.42 5.80
CA SER A 20 7.26 8.91 4.52
C SER A 20 6.42 10.19 4.69
N LEU A 21 5.57 10.23 5.74
CA LEU A 21 4.81 11.44 6.11
C LEU A 21 5.70 12.57 6.61
N GLY A 22 6.79 12.27 7.32
CA GLY A 22 7.75 13.22 7.88
C GLY A 22 8.61 13.87 6.81
N TRP A 23 8.90 13.14 5.72
CA TRP A 23 9.45 13.72 4.49
C TRP A 23 8.46 14.66 3.81
N LEU A 24 7.18 14.28 3.73
CA LEU A 24 6.11 15.11 3.15
C LEU A 24 5.77 16.36 4.01
N LEU A 25 5.89 16.27 5.34
CA LEU A 25 5.65 17.37 6.28
C LEU A 25 6.89 18.23 6.53
N GLY A 26 8.10 17.67 6.40
CA GLY A 26 9.38 18.38 6.54
C GLY A 26 9.66 19.38 5.42
N ALA A 27 8.99 19.25 4.27
CA ALA A 27 9.00 20.22 3.18
C ALA A 27 8.21 21.52 3.49
N ALA A 28 7.55 21.61 4.65
CA ALA A 28 6.76 22.77 5.09
C ALA A 28 7.53 23.74 6.01
N ARG A 29 8.87 23.86 5.88
CA ARG A 29 9.57 25.02 6.44
C ARG A 29 9.58 26.15 5.41
N PRO A 30 8.87 27.27 5.64
CA PRO A 30 9.07 28.45 4.82
C PRO A 30 10.51 28.95 5.03
N ALA A 31 11.23 29.14 3.93
CA ALA A 31 12.36 30.06 3.94
C ALA A 31 11.83 31.44 4.35
N GLY A 32 12.56 32.11 5.23
CA GLY A 32 12.16 33.39 5.84
C GLY A 32 11.87 34.51 4.84
N PRO A 33 11.35 35.65 5.36
CA PRO A 33 10.50 36.56 4.62
C PRO A 33 11.32 37.60 3.86
N HIS A 34 11.06 37.76 2.56
CA HIS A 34 11.30 39.03 1.88
C HIS A 34 10.28 39.26 0.76
N ALA A 35 9.82 40.52 0.74
CA ALA A 35 9.10 41.21 -0.32
C ALA A 35 7.60 40.89 -0.49
N SER A 36 6.84 41.59 0.35
CA SER A 36 5.52 42.12 0.00
C SER A 36 5.58 43.07 -1.20
N ASP A 37 4.45 43.11 -1.90
CA ASP A 37 3.89 44.19 -2.73
C ASP A 37 3.90 44.04 -4.27
N ALA A 38 2.70 44.30 -4.80
CA ALA A 38 2.32 44.61 -6.19
C ALA A 38 1.91 43.37 -7.05
N VAL A 39 0.73 43.24 -7.67
CA VAL A 39 -0.40 44.15 -7.95
C VAL A 39 -1.70 43.35 -8.12
N ALA A 40 -2.78 44.00 -7.68
CA ALA A 40 -4.19 43.76 -7.96
C ALA A 40 -4.59 43.46 -9.43
N ALA A 41 -5.84 43.01 -9.57
CA ALA A 41 -6.74 43.15 -10.71
C ALA A 41 -6.80 42.00 -11.74
N ALA A 42 -7.58 40.97 -11.40
CA ALA A 42 -8.52 40.37 -12.34
C ALA A 42 -9.77 39.91 -11.57
N GLY A 43 -10.83 40.70 -11.62
CA GLY A 43 -12.11 40.36 -11.02
C GLY A 43 -12.76 39.20 -11.76
N TRP A 44 -12.97 38.10 -11.05
CA TRP A 44 -13.92 37.06 -11.44
C TRP A 44 -14.97 36.98 -10.33
N THR A 45 -16.18 37.37 -10.68
CA THR A 45 -17.37 37.19 -9.86
C THR A 45 -17.67 35.70 -9.76
N LEU A 46 -17.43 35.10 -8.59
CA LEU A 46 -17.96 33.79 -8.24
C LEU A 46 -19.47 33.94 -8.07
N ALA A 47 -20.21 33.36 -9.00
CA ALA A 47 -21.62 33.08 -8.79
C ALA A 47 -21.74 31.98 -7.71
N ASP A 48 -22.55 32.26 -6.70
CA ASP A 48 -23.04 31.29 -5.72
C ASP A 48 -23.56 30.03 -6.43
N GLY A 49 -23.09 28.87 -5.97
CA GLY A 49 -23.47 27.59 -6.55
C GLY A 49 -23.03 26.43 -5.69
N SER A 50 -23.75 26.23 -4.58
CA SER A 50 -23.99 24.97 -3.88
C SER A 50 -22.86 23.94 -3.80
N LEU A 51 -22.43 23.65 -2.56
CA LEU A 51 -21.81 22.39 -2.13
C LEU A 51 -22.52 21.20 -2.80
N ALA A 52 -21.96 20.71 -3.90
CA ALA A 52 -22.37 19.43 -4.45
C ALA A 52 -21.92 18.37 -3.46
N ALA A 53 -22.88 17.62 -2.93
CA ALA A 53 -22.60 16.34 -2.31
C ALA A 53 -21.62 15.58 -3.21
N VAL A 54 -20.51 15.13 -2.64
CA VAL A 54 -19.63 14.16 -3.28
C VAL A 54 -20.49 12.93 -3.51
N ALA A 55 -21.07 12.82 -4.70
CA ALA A 55 -21.79 11.63 -5.12
C ALA A 55 -20.78 10.48 -5.12
N ASP A 56 -21.18 9.33 -4.58
CA ASP A 56 -20.47 8.09 -4.82
C ASP A 56 -20.25 7.96 -6.34
N PRO A 57 -19.01 7.77 -6.83
CA PRO A 57 -18.79 7.59 -8.24
C PRO A 57 -19.60 6.39 -8.73
N PRO A 58 -20.20 6.45 -9.93
CA PRO A 58 -20.88 5.31 -10.51
C PRO A 58 -19.90 4.13 -10.55
N GLY A 59 -20.30 3.02 -9.91
CA GLY A 59 -19.50 1.81 -9.89
C GLY A 59 -19.45 1.21 -11.27
N ASP A 60 -18.30 1.28 -11.93
CA ASP A 60 -18.03 0.45 -13.10
C ASP A 60 -17.96 -1.02 -12.67
N GLU A 61 -19.01 -1.78 -13.00
CA GLU A 61 -19.18 -3.22 -12.75
C GLU A 61 -18.20 -4.12 -13.54
N ALA A 62 -17.20 -3.56 -14.23
CA ALA A 62 -16.24 -4.36 -14.97
C ALA A 62 -15.05 -4.76 -14.07
N VAL A 63 -15.04 -6.05 -13.68
CA VAL A 63 -14.03 -6.83 -12.91
C VAL A 63 -14.34 -7.04 -11.42
N ALA A 64 -15.28 -6.32 -10.81
CA ALA A 64 -15.77 -6.67 -9.46
C ALA A 64 -16.85 -7.76 -9.56
N ALA A 65 -16.45 -9.04 -9.56
CA ALA A 65 -17.37 -10.09 -9.13
C ALA A 65 -17.97 -9.65 -7.79
N ALA A 66 -19.31 -9.51 -7.73
CA ALA A 66 -20.02 -9.01 -6.57
C ALA A 66 -19.42 -9.60 -5.28
N PRO A 67 -19.09 -8.77 -4.27
CA PRO A 67 -18.46 -9.26 -3.06
C PRO A 67 -19.37 -10.32 -2.44
N GLY A 68 -18.89 -11.57 -2.39
CA GLY A 68 -19.53 -12.60 -1.59
C GLY A 68 -19.67 -12.12 -0.14
N PRO A 69 -20.69 -12.59 0.60
CA PRO A 69 -20.94 -12.13 1.96
C PRO A 69 -19.66 -12.15 2.80
N ILE A 70 -19.47 -11.11 3.62
CA ILE A 70 -18.44 -11.14 4.67
C ILE A 70 -18.82 -12.34 5.54
N ALA A 71 -18.00 -13.39 5.53
CA ALA A 71 -18.20 -14.51 6.44
C ALA A 71 -18.27 -13.91 7.84
N ALA A 72 -19.38 -14.14 8.54
CA ALA A 72 -19.52 -13.66 9.90
C ALA A 72 -18.28 -14.10 10.70
N PRO A 73 -17.70 -13.23 11.54
CA PRO A 73 -16.58 -13.62 12.38
C PRO A 73 -16.97 -14.93 13.07
N GLN A 74 -16.14 -15.97 12.92
CA GLN A 74 -16.44 -17.24 13.57
C GLN A 74 -16.62 -16.98 15.06
N PRO A 75 -17.72 -17.48 15.67
CA PRO A 75 -17.99 -17.19 17.07
C PRO A 75 -16.82 -17.66 17.93
N ASP A 76 -16.44 -16.82 18.90
CA ASP A 76 -15.32 -17.01 19.85
C ASP A 76 -15.22 -18.43 20.44
N ALA A 77 -16.33 -19.16 20.51
CA ALA A 77 -16.40 -20.51 21.06
C ALA A 77 -15.76 -21.60 20.19
N ALA A 78 -15.48 -21.34 18.90
CA ALA A 78 -14.93 -22.36 17.99
C ALA A 78 -13.40 -22.50 18.07
N LEU A 79 -12.69 -21.44 18.48
CA LEU A 79 -11.22 -21.44 18.54
C LEU A 79 -10.79 -21.63 20.00
N GLY A 80 -10.12 -22.76 20.27
CA GLY A 80 -9.61 -23.11 21.58
C GLY A 80 -8.56 -22.12 22.12
N PRO A 81 -8.00 -22.37 23.31
CA PRO A 81 -6.99 -21.50 23.94
C PRO A 81 -5.69 -21.40 23.13
N ASP A 82 -5.52 -22.25 22.12
CA ASP A 82 -4.43 -22.29 21.18
C ASP A 82 -4.66 -21.41 19.94
N CYS A 83 -5.72 -20.58 19.89
CA CYS A 83 -6.03 -19.67 18.79
C CYS A 83 -5.92 -20.31 17.38
N GLY A 84 -6.32 -21.57 17.20
CA GLY A 84 -6.33 -22.24 15.89
C GLY A 84 -5.02 -22.93 15.47
N PHE A 85 -4.06 -23.10 16.38
CA PHE A 85 -2.83 -23.86 16.09
C PHE A 85 -3.01 -25.38 16.12
N ALA A 86 -4.06 -25.93 16.73
CA ALA A 86 -4.28 -27.37 16.98
C ALA A 86 -3.97 -28.28 15.78
N PRO A 87 -4.40 -27.97 14.54
CA PRO A 87 -4.12 -28.82 13.38
C PRO A 87 -2.62 -28.99 13.06
N TRP A 88 -1.78 -28.12 13.61
CA TRP A 88 -0.35 -27.99 13.29
C TRP A 88 0.56 -28.43 14.44
N LEU A 89 -0.02 -28.85 15.57
CA LEU A 89 0.73 -29.26 16.75
C LEU A 89 1.01 -30.76 16.74
N GLU A 90 2.25 -31.11 17.09
CA GLU A 90 2.68 -32.51 17.25
C GLU A 90 1.98 -33.19 18.44
N ARG A 91 1.53 -32.39 19.43
CA ARG A 91 0.80 -32.85 20.61
C ARG A 91 -0.54 -32.10 20.73
N PRO A 92 -1.67 -32.75 20.44
CA PRO A 92 -2.99 -32.15 20.66
C PRO A 92 -3.18 -31.76 22.14
N GLY A 93 -3.77 -30.59 22.40
CA GLY A 93 -4.10 -30.12 23.75
C GLY A 93 -3.00 -29.35 24.49
N THR A 94 -1.83 -29.13 23.88
CA THR A 94 -0.79 -28.23 24.42
C THR A 94 -0.83 -26.86 23.75
N LEU A 95 -0.44 -25.81 24.46
CA LEU A 95 -0.23 -24.49 23.84
C LEU A 95 1.09 -24.47 23.05
N PRO A 96 1.12 -23.89 21.85
CA PRO A 96 2.35 -23.77 21.08
C PRO A 96 3.34 -22.82 21.73
N THR A 97 4.60 -23.24 21.74
CA THR A 97 5.74 -22.36 22.05
C THR A 97 5.93 -21.31 20.94
N ASP A 98 6.63 -20.23 21.27
CA ASP A 98 6.98 -19.18 20.30
C ASP A 98 7.74 -19.70 19.07
N ALA A 99 8.64 -20.67 19.29
CA ALA A 99 9.41 -21.29 18.23
C ALA A 99 8.50 -22.13 17.30
N GLU A 100 7.54 -22.86 17.87
CA GLU A 100 6.54 -23.62 17.11
C GLU A 100 5.62 -22.70 16.31
N LYS A 101 5.09 -21.63 16.92
CA LYS A 101 4.28 -20.63 16.19
C LYS A 101 5.04 -20.08 14.99
N ALA A 102 6.29 -19.65 15.20
CA ALA A 102 7.12 -19.12 14.12
C ALA A 102 7.43 -20.15 13.03
N ARG A 103 7.63 -21.42 13.39
CA ARG A 103 7.80 -22.53 12.45
C ARG A 103 6.53 -22.74 11.61
N ILE A 104 5.37 -22.79 12.26
CA ILE A 104 4.06 -23.00 11.63
C ILE A 104 3.77 -21.85 10.66
N HIS A 105 3.94 -20.60 11.09
CA HIS A 105 3.73 -19.43 10.21
C HIS A 105 4.61 -19.49 8.96
N ARG A 106 5.89 -19.87 9.09
CA ARG A 106 6.78 -20.03 7.94
C ARG A 106 6.35 -21.18 7.01
N GLN A 107 5.95 -22.31 7.57
CA GLN A 107 5.49 -23.46 6.79
C GLN A 107 4.20 -23.14 6.00
N VAL A 108 3.22 -22.53 6.67
CA VAL A 108 1.97 -22.08 6.07
C VAL A 108 2.23 -21.07 4.96
N ALA A 109 3.03 -20.04 5.23
CA ALA A 109 3.37 -19.02 4.24
C ALA A 109 4.11 -19.62 3.03
N ALA A 110 5.08 -20.51 3.25
CA ALA A 110 5.85 -21.14 2.17
C ALA A 110 4.98 -22.06 1.31
N GLY A 111 4.12 -22.89 1.93
CA GLY A 111 3.20 -23.76 1.21
C GLY A 111 2.19 -22.97 0.38
N TRP A 112 1.61 -21.92 0.97
CA TRP A 112 0.68 -21.04 0.26
C TRP A 112 1.36 -20.30 -0.90
N LEU A 113 2.55 -19.73 -0.68
CA LEU A 113 3.33 -19.07 -1.72
C LEU A 113 3.67 -20.01 -2.88
N ALA A 114 4.09 -21.23 -2.57
CA ALA A 114 4.36 -22.26 -3.59
C ALA A 114 3.10 -22.58 -4.40
N SER A 115 1.93 -22.63 -3.76
CA SER A 115 0.65 -22.86 -4.46
C SER A 115 0.31 -21.72 -5.43
N LEU A 116 0.53 -20.46 -5.04
CA LEU A 116 0.33 -19.30 -5.93
C LEU A 116 1.29 -19.36 -7.13
N GLN A 117 2.57 -19.65 -6.90
CA GLN A 117 3.59 -19.72 -7.95
C GLN A 117 3.37 -20.90 -8.93
N ALA A 118 2.76 -21.98 -8.46
CA ALA A 118 2.38 -23.14 -9.26
C ALA A 118 1.01 -22.99 -9.94
N SER A 119 0.29 -21.89 -9.71
CA SER A 119 -1.02 -21.66 -10.31
C SER A 119 -0.96 -21.63 -11.84
N PRO A 120 -1.94 -22.24 -12.53
CA PRO A 120 -2.08 -22.10 -13.99
C PRO A 120 -2.58 -20.71 -14.40
N ASP A 121 -3.18 -19.94 -13.48
CA ASP A 121 -3.56 -18.55 -13.71
C ASP A 121 -2.30 -17.67 -13.65
N MET A 122 -1.96 -17.03 -14.77
CA MET A 122 -0.78 -16.19 -14.89
C MET A 122 -0.76 -15.01 -13.91
N ALA A 123 -1.92 -14.41 -13.59
CA ALA A 123 -2.00 -13.31 -12.63
C ALA A 123 -1.73 -13.82 -11.21
N LEU A 124 -2.27 -14.97 -10.83
CA LEU A 124 -1.96 -15.60 -9.53
C LEU A 124 -0.49 -16.01 -9.44
N GLN A 125 0.07 -16.58 -10.51
CA GLN A 125 1.49 -16.89 -10.58
C GLN A 125 2.35 -15.63 -10.43
N ALA A 126 1.99 -14.53 -11.09
CA ALA A 126 2.67 -13.24 -10.99
C ALA A 126 2.60 -12.69 -9.55
N VAL A 127 1.42 -12.72 -8.93
CA VAL A 127 1.26 -12.34 -7.52
C VAL A 127 2.13 -13.21 -6.61
N GLY A 128 2.18 -14.52 -6.83
CA GLY A 128 3.03 -15.44 -6.06
C GLY A 128 4.52 -15.14 -6.23
N ARG A 129 4.99 -14.74 -7.43
CA ARG A 129 6.38 -14.33 -7.64
C ARG A 129 6.68 -13.01 -6.93
N TRP A 130 5.79 -12.04 -7.05
CA TRP A 130 5.91 -10.74 -6.38
C TRP A 130 5.87 -10.88 -4.84
N LEU A 131 4.93 -11.65 -4.29
CA LEU A 131 4.87 -11.90 -2.84
C LEU A 131 6.14 -12.56 -2.30
N GLY A 132 6.77 -13.42 -3.11
CA GLY A 132 8.04 -14.06 -2.77
C GLY A 132 9.19 -13.07 -2.65
N SER A 133 9.12 -11.93 -3.34
CA SER A 133 10.13 -10.86 -3.26
C SER A 133 9.86 -9.89 -2.09
N THR A 134 8.60 -9.65 -1.73
CA THR A 134 8.24 -8.67 -0.68
C THR A 134 8.42 -9.18 0.75
N THR A 135 8.03 -10.42 1.07
CA THR A 135 7.28 -10.57 2.34
C THR A 135 7.87 -11.36 3.52
N PHE A 136 8.84 -12.26 3.40
CA PHE A 136 9.00 -13.27 4.49
C PHE A 136 10.26 -13.23 5.36
N ASN A 137 11.06 -12.16 5.36
CA ASN A 137 12.43 -12.27 5.89
C ASN A 137 12.98 -11.14 6.74
N ILE A 138 12.17 -10.38 7.47
CA ILE A 138 12.73 -9.27 8.27
C ILE A 138 12.09 -9.18 9.64
N HIS A 139 12.38 -10.15 10.51
CA HIS A 139 12.52 -9.88 11.94
C HIS A 139 13.81 -10.54 12.42
N GLU A 140 14.78 -9.70 12.78
CA GLU A 140 16.03 -10.11 13.39
C GLU A 140 16.08 -9.48 14.79
N PRO A 141 15.52 -10.15 15.82
CA PRO A 141 15.55 -9.63 17.19
C PRO A 141 16.98 -9.38 17.69
N ALA A 142 17.99 -9.96 17.03
CA ALA A 142 19.41 -9.77 17.32
C ALA A 142 19.92 -8.32 17.18
N LEU A 143 19.22 -7.43 16.48
CA LEU A 143 19.62 -6.01 16.39
C LEU A 143 19.28 -5.21 17.65
N ALA A 144 18.20 -5.56 18.35
CA ALA A 144 17.74 -4.79 19.51
C ALA A 144 18.74 -4.82 20.69
N ASP A 145 19.49 -5.92 20.80
CA ASP A 145 20.44 -6.16 21.89
C ASP A 145 21.91 -6.02 21.44
N CYS A 146 22.15 -5.57 20.20
CA CYS A 146 23.48 -5.49 19.61
C CYS A 146 24.28 -4.29 20.16
N ARG A 147 25.23 -4.53 21.07
CA ARG A 147 26.11 -3.48 21.62
C ARG A 147 27.58 -3.93 21.65
N GLY A 148 28.50 -2.98 21.45
CA GLY A 148 29.94 -3.20 21.55
C GLY A 148 30.53 -4.12 20.47
N GLU A 149 31.73 -4.65 20.71
CA GLU A 149 32.50 -5.43 19.73
C GLU A 149 31.81 -6.74 19.30
N GLY A 150 30.96 -7.31 20.15
CA GLY A 150 30.14 -8.50 19.85
C GLY A 150 29.07 -8.27 18.77
N CYS A 151 28.83 -7.01 18.39
CA CYS A 151 27.83 -6.64 17.39
C CYS A 151 28.30 -6.86 15.94
N ARG A 152 29.62 -6.79 15.70
CA ARG A 152 30.20 -6.94 14.35
C ARG A 152 29.76 -8.23 13.62
N PRO A 153 29.81 -9.44 14.24
CA PRO A 153 29.34 -10.65 13.57
C PRO A 153 27.82 -10.68 13.31
N VAL A 154 27.02 -10.01 14.14
CA VAL A 154 25.56 -9.86 13.92
C VAL A 154 25.32 -9.00 12.68
N LEU A 155 25.97 -7.83 12.60
CA LEU A 155 25.87 -6.93 11.44
C LEU A 155 26.35 -7.61 10.16
N GLN A 156 27.46 -8.37 10.19
CA GLN A 156 27.93 -9.12 9.02
C GLN A 156 26.97 -10.22 8.57
N ARG A 157 26.20 -10.84 9.48
CA ARG A 157 25.13 -11.78 9.09
C ARG A 157 23.96 -11.05 8.47
N LEU A 158 23.57 -9.91 9.03
CA LEU A 158 22.50 -9.08 8.51
C LEU A 158 22.82 -8.56 7.11
N VAL A 159 24.02 -8.01 6.88
CA VAL A 159 24.44 -7.53 5.55
C VAL A 159 24.36 -8.65 4.52
N ARG A 160 24.96 -9.82 4.80
CA ARG A 160 24.88 -10.99 3.90
C ARG A 160 23.45 -11.47 3.66
N ARG A 161 22.56 -11.29 4.64
CA ARG A 161 21.14 -11.59 4.49
C ARG A 161 20.45 -10.57 3.59
N VAL A 162 20.66 -9.27 3.81
CA VAL A 162 20.13 -8.20 2.97
C VAL A 162 20.59 -8.36 1.53
N GLU A 163 21.87 -8.60 1.29
CA GLU A 163 22.42 -8.86 -0.05
C GLU A 163 21.73 -10.04 -0.73
N ARG A 164 21.55 -11.16 -0.01
CA ARG A 164 20.84 -12.33 -0.53
C ARG A 164 19.37 -12.02 -0.87
N LEU A 165 18.69 -11.28 0.01
CA LEU A 165 17.29 -10.89 -0.22
C LEU A 165 17.18 -9.94 -1.40
N SER A 166 18.09 -8.99 -1.55
CA SER A 166 18.16 -8.10 -2.71
C SER A 166 18.36 -8.90 -3.99
N GLY A 167 19.27 -9.88 -4.00
CA GLY A 167 19.45 -10.77 -5.16
C GLY A 167 18.21 -11.59 -5.51
N GLN A 168 17.52 -12.14 -4.50
CA GLN A 168 16.25 -12.85 -4.70
C GLN A 168 15.15 -11.94 -5.25
N ARG A 169 15.10 -10.70 -4.78
CA ARG A 169 14.14 -9.69 -5.23
C ARG A 169 14.38 -9.27 -6.68
N ALA A 170 15.64 -9.00 -7.05
CA ALA A 170 16.03 -8.69 -8.42
C ALA A 170 15.70 -9.85 -9.38
N GLN A 171 15.96 -11.09 -8.97
CA GLN A 171 15.58 -12.28 -9.75
C GLN A 171 14.06 -12.42 -9.92
N ALA A 172 13.29 -12.18 -8.86
CA ALA A 172 11.83 -12.22 -8.92
C ALA A 172 11.28 -11.13 -9.86
N ALA A 173 11.81 -9.91 -9.77
CA ALA A 173 11.46 -8.83 -10.69
C ALA A 173 11.81 -9.21 -12.15
N GLN A 174 13.00 -9.72 -12.42
CA GLN A 174 13.38 -10.18 -13.77
C GLN A 174 12.46 -11.31 -14.28
N SER A 175 12.07 -12.25 -13.42
CA SER A 175 11.11 -13.29 -13.78
C SER A 175 9.74 -12.73 -14.11
N LEU A 176 9.26 -11.71 -13.37
CA LEU A 176 8.01 -11.02 -13.67
C LEU A 176 8.09 -10.23 -14.97
N GLN A 177 9.23 -9.61 -15.27
CA GLN A 177 9.49 -8.95 -16.55
C GLN A 177 9.35 -9.93 -17.72
N THR A 178 9.99 -11.10 -17.61
CA THR A 178 9.90 -12.14 -18.65
C THR A 178 8.45 -12.63 -18.82
N GLN A 179 7.72 -12.82 -17.72
CA GLN A 179 6.31 -13.22 -17.78
C GLN A 179 5.44 -12.13 -18.41
N ALA A 180 5.69 -10.86 -18.08
CA ALA A 180 5.01 -9.72 -18.67
C ALA A 180 5.23 -9.66 -20.18
N LEU A 181 6.45 -9.89 -20.69
CA LEU A 181 6.73 -9.93 -22.13
C LEU A 181 5.86 -10.92 -22.90
N ALA A 182 5.53 -12.06 -22.29
CA ALA A 182 4.67 -13.09 -22.87
C ALA A 182 3.17 -12.91 -22.59
N SER A 183 2.77 -11.92 -21.79
CA SER A 183 1.40 -11.71 -21.34
C SER A 183 0.72 -10.54 -22.04
N SER A 184 -0.59 -10.65 -22.27
CA SER A 184 -1.49 -9.55 -22.63
C SER A 184 -2.45 -9.21 -21.48
N ASP A 185 -2.24 -9.76 -20.29
CA ASP A 185 -3.04 -9.43 -19.10
C ASP A 185 -2.46 -8.17 -18.43
N PRO A 186 -3.21 -7.06 -18.36
CA PRO A 186 -2.74 -5.81 -17.75
C PRO A 186 -2.35 -5.99 -16.28
N ARG A 187 -2.94 -6.95 -15.56
CA ARG A 187 -2.58 -7.25 -14.16
C ARG A 187 -1.14 -7.76 -14.03
N VAL A 188 -0.69 -8.57 -14.98
CA VAL A 188 0.69 -9.08 -15.03
C VAL A 188 1.67 -7.96 -15.36
N LEU A 189 1.33 -7.08 -16.31
CA LEU A 189 2.14 -5.92 -16.66
C LEU A 189 2.27 -4.95 -15.48
N ALA A 190 1.16 -4.67 -14.79
CA ALA A 190 1.10 -3.78 -13.64
C ALA A 190 1.97 -4.30 -12.47
N LEU A 191 1.94 -5.61 -12.20
CA LEU A 191 2.83 -6.23 -11.21
C LEU A 191 4.29 -6.24 -11.64
N ALA A 192 4.59 -6.47 -12.92
CA ALA A 192 5.95 -6.41 -13.43
C ALA A 192 6.53 -5.00 -13.28
N ALA A 193 5.78 -3.96 -13.68
CA ALA A 193 6.13 -2.56 -13.44
C ALA A 193 6.36 -2.29 -11.95
N ALA A 194 5.40 -2.67 -11.10
CA ALA A 194 5.53 -2.47 -9.66
C ALA A 194 6.74 -3.20 -9.07
N SER A 195 7.13 -4.37 -9.59
CA SER A 195 8.30 -5.12 -9.09
C SER A 195 9.65 -4.45 -9.40
N CYS A 196 9.70 -3.46 -10.30
CA CYS A 196 10.96 -2.84 -10.68
C CYS A 196 11.64 -2.09 -9.55
N HIS A 197 10.91 -1.63 -8.53
CA HIS A 197 11.52 -0.98 -7.35
C HIS A 197 12.50 -1.87 -6.57
N PHE A 198 12.54 -3.17 -6.88
CA PHE A 198 13.51 -4.12 -6.34
C PHE A 198 14.86 -4.13 -7.07
N GLN A 199 14.96 -3.50 -8.24
CA GLN A 199 16.20 -3.44 -9.01
C GLN A 199 17.17 -2.39 -8.44
N ALA A 200 18.44 -2.48 -8.86
CA ALA A 200 19.40 -1.43 -8.56
C ALA A 200 18.92 -0.08 -9.17
N PRO A 201 19.20 1.07 -8.52
CA PRO A 201 18.77 2.37 -9.03
C PRO A 201 19.16 2.64 -10.48
N THR A 202 20.32 2.14 -10.92
CA THR A 202 20.83 2.27 -12.29
C THR A 202 20.06 1.45 -13.33
N GLU A 203 19.31 0.44 -12.91
CA GLU A 203 18.56 -0.48 -13.79
C GLU A 203 17.04 -0.23 -13.73
N LEU A 204 16.60 0.67 -12.84
CA LEU A 204 15.19 0.90 -12.54
C LEU A 204 14.42 1.45 -13.74
N GLY A 205 14.99 2.40 -14.48
CA GLY A 205 14.38 3.01 -15.67
C GLY A 205 14.10 1.97 -16.76
N ASP A 206 15.12 1.15 -17.08
CA ASP A 206 15.01 0.11 -18.12
C ASP A 206 14.03 -1.01 -17.73
N CYS A 207 14.03 -1.40 -16.45
CA CYS A 207 13.06 -2.37 -15.95
C CYS A 207 11.61 -1.87 -16.12
N LEU A 208 11.37 -0.59 -15.83
CA LEU A 208 10.02 -0.04 -15.77
C LEU A 208 9.45 0.30 -17.15
N ALA A 209 10.29 0.80 -18.07
CA ALA A 209 9.84 1.36 -19.35
C ALA A 209 9.02 0.37 -20.20
N GLY A 210 9.48 -0.88 -20.32
CA GLY A 210 8.81 -1.90 -21.13
C GLY A 210 7.39 -2.23 -20.64
N PRO A 211 7.22 -2.72 -19.40
CA PRO A 211 5.90 -3.02 -18.85
C PRO A 211 4.99 -1.80 -18.74
N ALA A 212 5.51 -0.62 -18.37
CA ALA A 212 4.70 0.59 -18.22
C ALA A 212 4.07 1.01 -19.55
N ALA A 213 4.87 1.08 -20.62
CA ALA A 213 4.37 1.45 -21.95
C ALA A 213 3.32 0.45 -22.47
N ARG A 214 3.55 -0.86 -22.24
CA ARG A 214 2.58 -1.89 -22.63
C ARG A 214 1.32 -1.86 -21.78
N TRP A 215 1.43 -1.54 -20.50
CA TRP A 215 0.27 -1.40 -19.61
C TRP A 215 -0.60 -0.23 -20.06
N VAL A 216 0.00 0.93 -20.35
CA VAL A 216 -0.69 2.10 -20.93
C VAL A 216 -1.41 1.74 -22.23
N ALA A 217 -0.79 0.96 -23.11
CA ALA A 217 -1.41 0.55 -24.37
C ALA A 217 -2.67 -0.33 -24.18
N LEU A 218 -2.73 -1.11 -23.10
CA LEU A 218 -3.90 -1.95 -22.77
C LEU A 218 -4.95 -1.21 -21.94
N GLU A 219 -4.53 -0.26 -21.11
CA GLU A 219 -5.39 0.49 -20.20
C GLU A 219 -5.16 2.01 -20.31
N PRO A 220 -5.45 2.62 -21.49
CA PRO A 220 -5.17 4.04 -21.72
C PRO A 220 -6.05 4.97 -20.86
N ASP A 221 -7.12 4.45 -20.29
CA ASP A 221 -8.04 5.15 -19.40
C ASP A 221 -7.75 4.92 -17.90
N ASN A 222 -6.66 4.20 -17.57
CA ASN A 222 -6.20 3.98 -16.20
C ASN A 222 -5.00 4.90 -15.84
N ALA A 223 -5.23 5.87 -14.97
CA ALA A 223 -4.19 6.78 -14.49
C ALA A 223 -3.01 6.05 -13.84
N ALA A 224 -3.22 4.90 -13.19
CA ALA A 224 -2.13 4.18 -12.56
C ALA A 224 -1.07 3.69 -13.57
N ALA A 225 -1.50 3.29 -14.77
CA ALA A 225 -0.60 2.89 -15.85
C ALA A 225 0.24 4.08 -16.34
N TRP A 226 -0.41 5.23 -16.58
CA TRP A 226 0.25 6.45 -16.99
C TRP A 226 1.23 6.99 -15.94
N LEU A 227 0.92 6.89 -14.65
CA LEU A 227 1.84 7.31 -13.59
C LEU A 227 3.08 6.41 -13.49
N GLN A 228 2.98 5.12 -13.82
CA GLN A 228 4.17 4.28 -13.98
C GLN A 228 4.99 4.67 -15.21
N GLN A 229 4.34 5.04 -16.32
CA GLN A 229 5.03 5.54 -17.50
C GLN A 229 5.75 6.87 -17.22
N ALA A 230 5.11 7.78 -16.46
CA ALA A 230 5.73 9.02 -16.01
C ALA A 230 6.97 8.75 -15.15
N GLN A 231 6.89 7.80 -14.22
CA GLN A 231 8.04 7.37 -13.42
C GLN A 231 9.16 6.78 -14.29
N ALA A 232 8.84 6.00 -15.32
CA ALA A 232 9.84 5.44 -16.24
C ALA A 232 10.58 6.55 -16.98
N ALA A 233 9.83 7.49 -17.56
CA ALA A 233 10.37 8.64 -18.27
C ALA A 233 11.26 9.50 -17.36
N HIS A 234 10.80 9.76 -16.12
CA HIS A 234 11.59 10.46 -15.11
C HIS A 234 12.95 9.80 -14.86
N LEU A 235 12.96 8.48 -14.65
CA LEU A 235 14.19 7.72 -14.37
C LEU A 235 15.16 7.68 -15.56
N GLN A 236 14.64 7.86 -16.77
CA GLN A 236 15.43 7.97 -18.00
C GLN A 236 15.87 9.41 -18.30
N GLY A 237 15.44 10.39 -17.49
CA GLY A 237 15.69 11.82 -17.73
C GLY A 237 14.86 12.41 -18.88
N ASP A 238 13.79 11.72 -19.32
CA ASP A 238 12.84 12.21 -20.32
C ASP A 238 11.75 13.05 -19.67
N TRP A 239 12.08 14.32 -19.41
CA TRP A 239 11.16 15.29 -18.79
C TRP A 239 9.91 15.58 -19.63
N SER A 240 10.03 15.47 -20.96
CA SER A 240 8.89 15.68 -21.86
C SER A 240 7.94 14.49 -21.80
N GLY A 241 8.48 13.26 -21.84
CA GLY A 241 7.69 12.04 -21.67
C GLY A 241 7.05 11.94 -20.29
N GLU A 242 7.73 12.41 -19.24
CA GLU A 242 7.13 12.51 -17.90
C GLU A 242 5.92 13.45 -17.90
N ALA A 243 6.05 14.66 -18.44
CA ALA A 243 4.96 15.63 -18.50
C ALA A 243 3.77 15.13 -19.35
N ASP A 244 4.04 14.50 -20.49
CA ASP A 244 3.03 13.91 -21.37
C ASP A 244 2.25 12.78 -20.68
N ALA A 245 2.96 11.88 -20.01
CA ALA A 245 2.33 10.79 -19.25
C ALA A 245 1.48 11.32 -18.08
N ILE A 246 1.94 12.35 -17.36
CA ILE A 246 1.15 13.02 -16.30
C ILE A 246 -0.09 13.69 -16.90
N HIS A 247 0.04 14.32 -18.06
CA HIS A 247 -1.10 14.89 -18.78
C HIS A 247 -2.15 13.83 -19.10
N HIS A 248 -1.75 12.70 -19.68
CA HIS A 248 -2.64 11.58 -19.94
C HIS A 248 -3.26 10.99 -18.66
N ALA A 249 -2.48 10.85 -17.58
CA ALA A 249 -3.01 10.44 -16.29
C ALA A 249 -4.12 11.38 -15.79
N SER A 250 -4.01 12.68 -16.04
CA SER A 250 -5.06 13.66 -15.67
C SER A 250 -6.33 13.58 -16.52
N LEU A 251 -6.27 12.92 -17.68
CA LEU A 251 -7.40 12.70 -18.59
C LEU A 251 -8.06 11.33 -18.41
N ALA A 252 -7.42 10.43 -17.66
CA ALA A 252 -7.93 9.10 -17.39
C ALA A 252 -9.23 9.15 -16.59
N THR A 253 -10.09 8.14 -16.78
CA THR A 253 -11.38 8.04 -16.10
C THR A 253 -11.32 7.18 -14.84
N ARG A 254 -10.31 6.29 -14.74
CA ARG A 254 -10.11 5.44 -13.57
C ARG A 254 -8.69 5.54 -13.00
N TYR A 255 -8.56 5.26 -11.70
CA TYR A 255 -7.28 5.03 -11.03
C TYR A 255 -7.32 3.67 -10.32
N GLN A 256 -6.65 2.68 -10.91
CA GLN A 256 -6.60 1.31 -10.38
C GLN A 256 -5.15 0.80 -10.32
N PRO A 257 -4.40 1.13 -9.24
CA PRO A 257 -3.07 0.57 -9.03
C PRO A 257 -3.16 -0.91 -8.65
N PRO A 258 -2.06 -1.70 -8.75
CA PRO A 258 -2.10 -3.14 -8.47
C PRO A 258 -2.66 -3.49 -7.08
N GLY A 259 -2.41 -2.64 -6.09
CA GLY A 259 -2.87 -2.86 -4.72
C GLY A 259 -4.38 -3.03 -4.57
N THR A 260 -5.20 -2.42 -5.45
CA THR A 260 -6.67 -2.45 -5.34
C THR A 260 -7.27 -3.83 -5.59
N TRP A 261 -6.61 -4.67 -6.40
CA TRP A 261 -7.10 -5.99 -6.75
C TRP A 261 -6.26 -7.11 -6.16
N VAL A 262 -4.97 -6.90 -5.88
CA VAL A 262 -4.09 -7.93 -5.31
C VAL A 262 -4.58 -8.37 -3.93
N GLY A 263 -4.98 -7.43 -3.07
CA GLY A 263 -5.52 -7.76 -1.74
C GLY A 263 -6.75 -8.66 -1.82
N ALA A 264 -7.75 -8.29 -2.62
CA ALA A 264 -8.99 -9.04 -2.81
C ALA A 264 -8.75 -10.41 -3.48
N LEU A 265 -7.77 -10.49 -4.38
CA LEU A 265 -7.37 -11.75 -5.00
C LEU A 265 -6.75 -12.68 -3.95
N LEU A 266 -5.84 -12.17 -3.13
CA LEU A 266 -5.14 -12.94 -2.10
C LEU A 266 -6.06 -13.40 -0.97
N ASP A 267 -7.00 -12.57 -0.49
CA ASP A 267 -7.99 -12.99 0.54
C ASP A 267 -8.81 -14.21 0.08
N ARG A 268 -9.16 -14.27 -1.22
CA ARG A 268 -9.89 -15.40 -1.81
C ARG A 268 -9.05 -16.67 -1.97
N GLN A 269 -7.72 -16.53 -2.03
CA GLN A 269 -6.80 -17.65 -2.19
C GLN A 269 -6.22 -18.15 -0.86
N LEU A 270 -6.59 -17.54 0.27
CA LEU A 270 -6.19 -18.05 1.58
C LEU A 270 -6.81 -19.44 1.79
N PRO A 271 -6.00 -20.47 2.16
CA PRO A 271 -6.52 -21.81 2.39
C PRO A 271 -7.65 -21.80 3.43
N ALA A 272 -8.72 -22.57 3.17
CA ALA A 272 -9.93 -22.58 3.99
C ALA A 272 -9.68 -23.17 5.38
N GLU A 273 -8.71 -24.06 5.48
CA GLU A 273 -8.22 -24.69 6.71
C GLU A 273 -7.44 -23.73 7.62
N LEU A 274 -6.95 -22.60 7.09
CA LEU A 274 -6.30 -21.59 7.92
C LEU A 274 -7.33 -20.80 8.72
N GLN A 275 -7.25 -20.94 10.03
CA GLN A 275 -8.07 -20.23 11.00
C GLN A 275 -7.18 -19.59 12.07
N GLY A 276 -7.76 -18.70 12.89
CA GLY A 276 -7.07 -18.14 14.05
C GLY A 276 -5.77 -17.39 13.72
N GLU A 277 -4.78 -17.49 14.60
CA GLU A 277 -3.52 -16.73 14.51
C GLU A 277 -2.75 -16.98 13.20
N PRO A 278 -2.55 -18.24 12.70
CA PRO A 278 -1.87 -18.47 11.43
C PRO A 278 -2.49 -17.73 10.24
N ARG A 279 -3.83 -17.67 10.17
CA ARG A 279 -4.54 -16.93 9.12
C ARG A 279 -4.27 -15.43 9.22
N VAL A 280 -4.43 -14.88 10.43
CA VAL A 280 -4.27 -13.43 10.68
C VAL A 280 -2.85 -12.98 10.40
N VAL A 281 -1.84 -13.75 10.83
CA VAL A 281 -0.42 -13.43 10.56
C VAL A 281 -0.14 -13.43 9.06
N LEU A 282 -0.71 -14.37 8.31
CA LEU A 282 -0.58 -14.39 6.86
C LEU A 282 -1.28 -13.17 6.22
N GLN A 283 -2.46 -12.79 6.71
CA GLN A 283 -3.18 -11.59 6.26
C GLN A 283 -2.39 -10.30 6.54
N ILE A 284 -1.74 -10.19 7.70
CA ILE A 284 -0.87 -9.04 8.04
C ILE A 284 0.29 -8.97 7.04
N ALA A 285 0.95 -10.10 6.78
CA ALA A 285 2.05 -10.16 5.82
C ALA A 285 1.59 -9.72 4.42
N VAL A 286 0.43 -10.21 3.97
CA VAL A 286 -0.18 -9.82 2.69
C VAL A 286 -0.52 -8.34 2.65
N ALA A 287 -1.16 -7.79 3.67
CA ALA A 287 -1.50 -6.37 3.72
C ALA A 287 -0.25 -5.49 3.68
N GLY A 288 0.80 -5.87 4.42
CA GLY A 288 2.09 -5.19 4.38
C GLY A 288 2.76 -5.24 3.01
N ALA A 289 2.67 -6.37 2.30
CA ALA A 289 3.15 -6.46 0.92
C ALA A 289 2.32 -5.55 -0.01
N VAL A 290 0.98 -5.62 0.07
CA VAL A 290 0.06 -4.87 -0.80
C VAL A 290 0.26 -3.37 -0.67
N ALA A 291 0.56 -2.88 0.55
CA ALA A 291 0.87 -1.47 0.79
C ALA A 291 2.08 -0.96 -0.01
N THR A 292 2.96 -1.84 -0.52
CA THR A 292 4.10 -1.45 -1.38
C THR A 292 3.72 -1.28 -2.86
N LEU A 293 2.49 -1.64 -3.26
CA LEU A 293 2.00 -1.56 -4.64
C LEU A 293 1.31 -0.22 -4.95
N SER A 294 1.08 0.61 -3.95
CA SER A 294 0.37 1.89 -4.08
C SER A 294 1.35 3.02 -4.26
N ASN A 295 1.76 3.33 -5.49
CA ASN A 295 2.76 4.37 -5.71
C ASN A 295 2.33 5.37 -6.79
N VAL A 296 1.91 6.55 -6.33
CA VAL A 296 2.17 7.79 -7.07
C VAL A 296 3.64 8.13 -6.82
N SER A 297 4.43 8.34 -7.87
CA SER A 297 5.83 8.70 -7.70
C SER A 297 5.98 10.06 -7.01
N PRO A 298 6.97 10.25 -6.12
CA PRO A 298 7.37 11.59 -5.66
C PRO A 298 7.63 12.57 -6.81
N SER A 299 8.12 12.10 -7.98
CA SER A 299 8.40 12.97 -9.12
C SER A 299 7.14 13.66 -9.66
N VAL A 300 5.98 13.01 -9.55
CA VAL A 300 4.68 13.59 -9.94
C VAL A 300 4.30 14.76 -9.02
N VAL A 301 4.60 14.66 -7.73
CA VAL A 301 4.40 15.77 -6.78
C VAL A 301 5.34 16.92 -7.11
N ASP A 302 6.61 16.61 -7.39
CA ASP A 302 7.61 17.60 -7.77
C ASP A 302 7.24 18.30 -9.09
N HIS A 303 6.70 17.57 -10.08
CA HIS A 303 6.20 18.13 -11.34
C HIS A 303 5.13 19.20 -11.10
N CYS A 304 4.28 18.99 -10.09
CA CYS A 304 3.19 19.90 -9.73
C CYS A 304 3.62 21.01 -8.76
N ARG A 305 4.87 21.03 -8.27
CA ARG A 305 5.34 22.00 -7.28
C ARG A 305 5.69 23.37 -7.90
N GLN A 306 5.31 24.44 -7.17
CA GLN A 306 5.58 25.90 -7.24
C GLN A 306 6.02 26.61 -8.54
N THR A 307 6.91 26.08 -9.38
CA THR A 307 7.12 26.66 -10.73
C THR A 307 5.98 26.28 -11.69
N ALA A 308 5.20 25.26 -11.35
CA ALA A 308 4.00 24.84 -12.06
C ALA A 308 2.82 25.84 -12.01
N VAL A 309 2.89 26.86 -11.15
CA VAL A 309 1.86 27.92 -11.04
C VAL A 309 2.02 28.99 -12.13
N GLU A 310 3.17 29.03 -12.82
CA GLU A 310 3.39 29.96 -13.95
C GLU A 310 2.78 29.46 -15.27
N ASP A 311 2.56 28.15 -15.41
CA ASP A 311 1.93 27.53 -16.58
C ASP A 311 0.49 27.08 -16.26
N PRO A 312 -0.54 27.79 -16.75
CA PRO A 312 -1.94 27.44 -16.52
C PRO A 312 -2.31 26.02 -16.97
N ASN A 313 -1.67 25.49 -18.02
CA ASN A 313 -1.98 24.15 -18.53
C ASN A 313 -1.48 23.07 -17.57
N ARG A 314 -0.30 23.29 -16.98
CA ARG A 314 0.27 22.40 -15.97
C ARG A 314 -0.57 22.45 -14.69
N ALA A 315 -0.93 23.63 -14.23
CA ALA A 315 -1.80 23.79 -13.06
C ALA A 315 -3.14 23.05 -13.25
N GLN A 316 -3.78 23.20 -14.42
CA GLN A 316 -5.02 22.47 -14.72
C GLN A 316 -4.82 20.95 -14.78
N THR A 317 -3.71 20.48 -15.34
CA THR A 317 -3.35 19.05 -15.38
C THR A 317 -3.19 18.49 -13.97
N CYS A 318 -2.44 19.18 -13.11
CA CYS A 318 -2.24 18.78 -11.71
C CYS A 318 -3.54 18.83 -10.89
N LEU A 319 -4.40 19.83 -11.11
CA LEU A 319 -5.73 19.89 -10.47
C LEU A 319 -6.59 18.70 -10.88
N ARG A 320 -6.72 18.40 -12.18
CA ARG A 320 -7.52 17.26 -12.65
C ARG A 320 -7.01 15.93 -12.10
N LEU A 321 -5.70 15.74 -12.08
CA LEU A 321 -5.10 14.54 -11.50
C LEU A 321 -5.38 14.46 -9.98
N ALA A 322 -5.27 15.57 -9.25
CA ALA A 322 -5.60 15.63 -7.83
C ALA A 322 -7.07 15.26 -7.57
N GLU A 323 -8.01 15.76 -8.39
CA GLU A 323 -9.43 15.40 -8.29
C GLU A 323 -9.67 13.90 -8.52
N LEU A 324 -9.07 13.33 -9.58
CA LEU A 324 -9.18 11.92 -9.90
C LEU A 324 -8.67 11.04 -8.76
N LEU A 325 -7.46 11.33 -8.26
CA LEU A 325 -6.85 10.59 -7.17
C LEU A 325 -7.63 10.76 -5.87
N LEU A 326 -8.15 11.96 -5.56
CA LEU A 326 -8.95 12.19 -4.37
C LEU A 326 -10.25 11.36 -4.40
N ALA A 327 -10.92 11.33 -5.55
CA ALA A 327 -12.17 10.60 -5.74
C ALA A 327 -11.98 9.07 -5.67
N GLN A 328 -10.85 8.56 -6.15
CA GLN A 328 -10.61 7.12 -6.33
C GLN A 328 -9.47 6.56 -5.47
N ALA A 329 -8.99 7.31 -4.47
CA ALA A 329 -7.90 6.87 -3.60
C ALA A 329 -8.26 5.54 -2.89
N PRO A 330 -7.46 4.48 -3.07
CA PRO A 330 -7.72 3.20 -2.38
C PRO A 330 -7.16 3.19 -0.95
N ASP A 331 -6.19 4.04 -0.66
CA ASP A 331 -5.44 4.08 0.60
C ASP A 331 -5.07 5.51 1.03
N LEU A 332 -4.62 5.63 2.29
CA LEU A 332 -4.22 6.88 2.91
C LEU A 332 -3.02 7.52 2.22
N ILE A 333 -2.14 6.72 1.63
CA ILE A 333 -0.95 7.20 0.91
C ILE A 333 -1.40 7.95 -0.35
N THR A 334 -2.25 7.33 -1.16
CA THR A 334 -2.82 7.94 -2.37
C THR A 334 -3.62 9.20 -2.02
N LEU A 335 -4.39 9.17 -0.93
CA LEU A 335 -5.10 10.36 -0.45
C LEU A 335 -4.13 11.50 -0.12
N ALA A 336 -3.03 11.22 0.58
CA ALA A 336 -2.02 12.22 0.89
C ALA A 336 -1.33 12.79 -0.36
N TYR A 337 -1.12 11.97 -1.39
CA TYR A 337 -0.64 12.43 -2.69
C TYR A 337 -1.66 13.35 -3.39
N ALA A 338 -2.94 12.97 -3.43
CA ALA A 338 -4.00 13.79 -3.99
C ALA A 338 -4.09 15.16 -3.29
N GLU A 339 -4.02 15.17 -1.95
CA GLU A 339 -3.96 16.38 -1.14
C GLU A 339 -2.74 17.24 -1.52
N ALA A 340 -1.55 16.64 -1.59
CA ALA A 340 -0.33 17.36 -1.94
C ALA A 340 -0.41 18.00 -3.34
N LEU A 341 -0.89 17.26 -4.34
CA LEU A 341 -1.08 17.75 -5.70
C LEU A 341 -2.08 18.91 -5.73
N GLY A 342 -3.23 18.77 -5.08
CA GLY A 342 -4.25 19.80 -5.01
C GLY A 342 -3.76 21.09 -4.35
N ARG A 343 -2.98 20.99 -3.27
CA ARG A 343 -2.32 22.15 -2.64
C ARG A 343 -1.38 22.86 -3.58
N HIS A 344 -0.50 22.11 -4.26
CA HIS A 344 0.48 22.70 -5.17
C HIS A 344 -0.15 23.30 -6.42
N ALA A 345 -1.29 22.74 -6.85
CA ALA A 345 -2.03 23.20 -8.01
C ALA A 345 -3.05 24.32 -7.70
N GLY A 346 -3.14 24.79 -6.44
CA GLY A 346 -3.86 26.00 -6.07
C GLY A 346 -5.22 25.81 -5.38
N TRP A 347 -5.48 24.67 -4.73
CA TRP A 347 -6.66 24.55 -3.85
C TRP A 347 -6.69 25.64 -2.77
N SER A 348 -7.87 26.18 -2.50
CA SER A 348 -8.09 27.17 -1.44
C SER A 348 -7.75 26.60 -0.06
N GLU A 349 -7.34 27.45 0.88
CA GLU A 349 -7.07 27.04 2.26
C GLU A 349 -8.27 26.34 2.92
N GLU A 350 -9.48 26.83 2.66
CA GLU A 350 -10.73 26.19 3.12
C GLU A 350 -10.80 24.73 2.67
N ARG A 351 -10.57 24.48 1.38
CA ARG A 351 -10.59 23.13 0.83
C ARG A 351 -9.49 22.27 1.43
N GLN A 352 -8.29 22.80 1.59
CA GLN A 352 -7.17 22.08 2.21
C GLN A 352 -7.49 21.68 3.66
N ASN A 353 -8.12 22.58 4.43
CA ASN A 353 -8.54 22.32 5.80
C ASN A 353 -9.65 21.27 5.88
N ALA A 354 -10.62 21.31 4.96
CA ALA A 354 -11.66 20.29 4.87
C ALA A 354 -11.10 18.88 4.62
N GLN A 355 -10.15 18.75 3.67
CA GLN A 355 -9.49 17.47 3.39
C GLN A 355 -8.65 16.97 4.57
N ARG A 356 -7.90 17.86 5.22
CA ARG A 356 -7.16 17.53 6.44
C ARG A 356 -8.07 17.00 7.54
N ALA A 357 -9.19 17.68 7.81
CA ALA A 357 -10.16 17.26 8.81
C ALA A 357 -10.75 15.88 8.47
N GLN A 358 -11.04 15.60 7.20
CA GLN A 358 -11.51 14.29 6.75
C GLN A 358 -10.45 13.20 7.01
N ARG A 359 -9.19 13.44 6.64
CA ARG A 359 -8.09 12.49 6.88
C ARG A 359 -7.87 12.23 8.37
N GLU A 360 -7.88 13.28 9.20
CA GLU A 360 -7.77 13.15 10.65
C GLU A 360 -8.93 12.35 11.26
N ALA A 361 -10.16 12.55 10.78
CA ALA A 361 -11.32 11.78 11.22
C ALA A 361 -11.19 10.28 10.89
N LEU A 362 -10.71 9.94 9.69
CA LEU A 362 -10.44 8.56 9.29
C LEU A 362 -9.37 7.92 10.19
N MET A 363 -8.24 8.61 10.40
CA MET A 363 -7.16 8.13 11.27
C MET A 363 -7.64 7.94 12.71
N ALA A 364 -8.45 8.87 13.23
CA ALA A 364 -9.01 8.77 14.57
C ALA A 364 -9.97 7.58 14.70
N ALA A 365 -10.77 7.28 13.67
CA ALA A 365 -11.65 6.10 13.67
C ALA A 365 -10.84 4.79 13.73
N GLN A 366 -9.78 4.67 12.92
CA GLN A 366 -8.89 3.52 12.95
C GLN A 366 -8.17 3.38 14.29
N GLN A 367 -7.71 4.49 14.89
CA GLN A 367 -7.09 4.47 16.21
C GLN A 367 -8.05 4.04 17.32
N ARG A 368 -9.32 4.49 17.28
CA ARG A 368 -10.35 4.05 18.24
C ARG A 368 -10.62 2.56 18.12
N GLU A 369 -10.74 2.03 16.91
CA GLU A 369 -10.91 0.58 16.68
C GLU A 369 -9.70 -0.19 17.24
N ALA A 370 -8.49 0.24 16.92
CA ALA A 370 -7.27 -0.39 17.43
C ALA A 370 -7.18 -0.34 18.97
N GLN A 371 -7.58 0.77 19.60
CA GLN A 371 -7.61 0.92 21.06
C GLN A 371 -8.69 0.03 21.71
N ALA A 372 -9.89 -0.01 21.14
CA ALA A 372 -10.99 -0.87 21.60
C ALA A 372 -10.63 -2.35 21.46
N ASP A 373 -9.81 -2.69 20.46
CA ASP A 373 -9.24 -4.01 20.32
C ASP A 373 -8.26 -4.29 21.45
N LEU A 374 -7.28 -3.43 21.70
CA LEU A 374 -6.21 -3.67 22.68
C LEU A 374 -6.69 -3.82 24.14
N GLY A 375 -7.87 -3.30 24.49
CA GLY A 375 -8.36 -3.28 25.87
C GLY A 375 -7.54 -2.33 26.75
N GLN A 376 -8.09 -1.93 27.91
CA GLN A 376 -7.33 -1.15 28.90
C GLN A 376 -6.27 -2.00 29.63
N ASP A 377 -6.36 -3.32 29.52
CA ASP A 377 -5.48 -4.29 30.18
C ASP A 377 -4.24 -4.61 29.34
N GLY A 378 -3.55 -3.58 28.85
CA GLY A 378 -2.30 -3.67 28.06
C GLY A 378 -1.10 -4.23 28.83
N GLY A 379 -1.29 -5.31 29.58
CA GLY A 379 -0.24 -6.07 30.25
C GLY A 379 0.64 -6.86 29.29
N ASP A 380 1.74 -7.41 29.81
CA ASP A 380 2.79 -8.14 29.07
C ASP A 380 2.32 -9.45 28.37
N SER A 381 1.03 -9.70 28.23
CA SER A 381 0.46 -10.97 27.74
C SER A 381 0.14 -11.00 26.23
N GLY A 382 0.19 -9.86 25.54
CA GLY A 382 -0.08 -9.77 24.09
C GLY A 382 -1.53 -9.98 23.69
N PRO A 383 -1.80 -9.94 22.36
CA PRO A 383 -3.16 -9.95 21.88
C PRO A 383 -3.83 -11.31 22.16
N SER A 384 -5.00 -11.27 22.79
CA SER A 384 -5.89 -12.43 22.93
C SER A 384 -6.37 -12.94 21.56
N CYS A 385 -6.81 -14.20 21.47
CA CYS A 385 -7.34 -14.75 20.22
C CYS A 385 -8.47 -13.88 19.63
N ARG A 386 -9.35 -13.35 20.49
CA ARG A 386 -10.44 -12.44 20.09
C ARG A 386 -9.91 -11.17 19.42
N GLN A 387 -8.84 -10.58 19.95
CA GLN A 387 -8.23 -9.38 19.39
C GLN A 387 -7.61 -9.68 18.02
N LEU A 388 -6.93 -10.82 17.89
CA LEU A 388 -6.38 -11.26 16.60
C LEU A 388 -7.48 -11.48 15.56
N LEU A 389 -8.58 -12.11 15.92
CA LEU A 389 -9.69 -12.38 15.00
C LEU A 389 -10.39 -11.10 14.53
N ARG A 390 -10.58 -10.11 15.42
CA ARG A 390 -11.09 -8.78 15.05
C ARG A 390 -10.15 -8.07 14.09
N GLY A 391 -8.85 -8.07 14.37
CA GLY A 391 -7.83 -7.55 13.46
C GLY A 391 -7.84 -8.25 12.10
N GLY A 392 -7.98 -9.58 12.09
CA GLY A 392 -8.16 -10.38 10.87
C GLY A 392 -9.38 -9.94 10.05
N ALA A 393 -10.54 -9.77 10.70
CA ALA A 393 -11.75 -9.32 10.04
C ALA A 393 -11.59 -7.90 9.44
N MET A 394 -10.86 -7.01 10.11
CA MET A 394 -10.53 -5.69 9.55
C MET A 394 -9.62 -5.81 8.33
N LEU A 395 -8.58 -6.64 8.36
CA LEU A 395 -7.71 -6.88 7.21
C LEU A 395 -8.48 -7.45 6.00
N GLN A 396 -9.47 -8.32 6.24
CA GLN A 396 -10.36 -8.81 5.18
C GLN A 396 -11.22 -7.69 4.58
N ARG A 397 -11.75 -6.78 5.41
CA ARG A 397 -12.47 -5.61 4.93
C ARG A 397 -11.58 -4.73 4.06
N VAL A 398 -10.37 -4.42 4.53
CA VAL A 398 -9.39 -3.63 3.76
C VAL A 398 -9.07 -4.31 2.43
N ALA A 399 -8.83 -5.63 2.44
CA ALA A 399 -8.53 -6.39 1.22
C ALA A 399 -9.67 -6.34 0.19
N ARG A 400 -10.93 -6.30 0.63
CA ARG A 400 -12.11 -6.29 -0.25
C ARG A 400 -12.55 -4.91 -0.69
N LEU A 401 -12.48 -3.92 0.21
CA LEU A 401 -13.07 -2.60 0.01
C LEU A 401 -12.03 -1.54 -0.38
N GLY A 402 -10.75 -1.81 -0.13
CA GLY A 402 -9.72 -0.77 -0.02
C GLY A 402 -9.65 -0.19 1.40
N GLU A 403 -8.51 0.38 1.76
CA GLU A 403 -8.26 0.94 3.09
C GLU A 403 -9.21 2.10 3.39
N LEU A 404 -9.34 3.09 2.50
CA LEU A 404 -10.17 4.27 2.78
C LEU A 404 -11.66 3.94 2.93
N ARG A 405 -12.20 3.04 2.09
CA ARG A 405 -13.60 2.64 2.19
C ARG A 405 -13.86 1.86 3.49
N ALA A 406 -12.95 0.96 3.87
CA ALA A 406 -13.03 0.28 5.16
C ALA A 406 -12.97 1.26 6.34
N MET A 407 -12.12 2.28 6.28
CA MET A 407 -12.03 3.32 7.32
C MET A 407 -13.28 4.21 7.38
N ARG A 408 -13.90 4.54 6.24
CA ARG A 408 -15.16 5.29 6.19
C ARG A 408 -16.30 4.51 6.85
N GLU A 409 -16.40 3.21 6.60
CA GLU A 409 -17.37 2.35 7.29
C GLU A 409 -17.14 2.34 8.80
N LEU A 410 -15.88 2.36 9.26
CA LEU A 410 -15.56 2.46 10.68
C LEU A 410 -15.96 3.82 11.27
N ALA A 411 -15.73 4.91 10.53
CA ALA A 411 -16.05 6.26 10.98
C ALA A 411 -17.57 6.54 11.10
N GLN A 412 -18.40 5.75 10.44
CA GLN A 412 -19.86 5.85 10.47
C GLN A 412 -20.53 5.09 11.62
N ARG A 413 -19.77 4.29 12.38
CA ARG A 413 -20.22 3.60 13.59
C ARG A 413 -20.01 4.47 14.82
#